data_AF-A0A843I459-F1
#
_entry.id   AF-A0A843I459-F1
#
_cell.length_a   1.000
_cell.length_b   1.000
_cell.length_c   1.000
_cell.angle_alpha   90.00
_cell.angle_beta   90.00
_cell.angle_gamma   90.00
#
_symmetry.space_group_name_H-M   'P 1'
#
loop_
_entity.id
_entity.type
_entity.pdbx_description
1 polymer ?
#
loop_
_entity_poly.entity_id
_entity_poly.type
_entity_poly.pdbx_seq_one_letter_code
_entity_poly.pdbx_strand_id
1 'polypeptide(L)'
;MSSFVSKGVGRNIEELIFHASKYVFLMVPFFDKFYAEKLIELAKNGVEIKVITTTDPANEGYHFMVKRILEHRKSEVDESYKVYKSMLAKYDKLRALKIILPVISGVLAVLFFMLSIYFTSLYLIGIPISSIIIGLFLYKDLNLLKNYRINISVVTENYRRLEDEVKREREMLCRRLYLIGLPQDEKYFSARMIISDGGAKIFTMNLTRDEIDESIGIVSDIPIEVAEREFIITWALYENKKDELCKDLLKATAKEKTR
;
A
#
# COMPACT_ATOMS: atom_id res chain seq x y z
N MET A 1 13.21 -35.41 22.57
CA MET A 1 13.63 -34.02 22.27
C MET A 1 15.07 -34.08 21.83
N SER A 2 15.35 -33.64 20.60
CA SER A 2 16.70 -33.40 20.10
C SER A 2 17.11 -31.97 20.47
N SER A 3 18.39 -31.76 20.74
CA SER A 3 18.96 -30.43 20.96
C SER A 3 20.28 -30.34 20.24
N PHE A 4 20.49 -29.23 19.53
CA PHE A 4 21.66 -28.97 18.72
C PHE A 4 22.38 -27.77 19.30
N VAL A 5 23.71 -27.89 19.42
CA VAL A 5 24.57 -26.81 19.89
C VAL A 5 25.72 -26.68 18.91
N SER A 6 25.73 -25.60 18.15
CA SER A 6 26.83 -25.30 17.24
C SER A 6 26.82 -23.82 16.86
N LYS A 7 27.95 -23.37 16.31
CA LYS A 7 27.97 -22.15 15.50
C LYS A 7 27.06 -22.35 14.27
N GLY A 8 26.27 -21.34 13.91
CA GLY A 8 25.41 -21.41 12.72
C GLY A 8 24.17 -22.31 12.87
N VAL A 9 23.86 -22.80 14.08
CA VAL A 9 22.72 -23.70 14.31
C VAL A 9 21.38 -23.03 13.98
N GLY A 10 21.35 -21.70 13.94
CA GLY A 10 20.18 -20.89 13.58
C GLY A 10 19.62 -21.18 12.19
N ARG A 11 20.40 -21.76 11.26
CA ARG A 11 19.91 -22.17 9.93
C ARG A 11 18.77 -23.21 10.01
N ASN A 12 18.72 -24.01 11.07
CA ASN A 12 17.59 -24.92 11.33
C ASN A 12 16.27 -24.17 11.57
N ILE A 13 16.34 -22.91 12.02
CA ILE A 13 15.17 -22.05 12.20
C ILE A 13 14.76 -21.45 10.85
N GLU A 14 15.74 -21.04 10.03
CA GLU A 14 15.47 -20.53 8.68
C GLU A 14 14.73 -21.56 7.84
N GLU A 15 15.13 -22.83 7.90
CA GLU A 15 14.46 -23.92 7.20
C GLU A 15 12.97 -24.01 7.57
N LEU A 16 12.63 -23.89 8.86
CA LEU A 16 11.24 -23.89 9.33
C LEU A 16 10.44 -22.67 8.87
N ILE A 17 11.06 -21.48 8.81
CA ILE A 17 10.39 -20.27 8.32
C ILE A 17 10.18 -20.39 6.81
N PHE A 18 11.24 -20.69 6.06
CA PHE A 18 11.27 -20.50 4.61
C PHE A 18 10.47 -21.56 3.86
N HIS A 19 10.28 -22.73 4.46
CA HIS A 19 9.50 -23.83 3.88
C HIS A 19 8.09 -23.93 4.46
N ALA A 20 7.69 -23.01 5.36
CA ALA A 20 6.35 -23.03 5.93
C ALA A 20 5.28 -22.84 4.84
N SER A 21 4.30 -23.74 4.81
CA SER A 21 3.24 -23.73 3.78
C SER A 21 1.87 -23.32 4.33
N LYS A 22 1.67 -23.42 5.64
CA LYS A 22 0.36 -23.16 6.27
C LYS A 22 0.39 -22.05 7.30
N TYR A 23 1.33 -22.11 8.24
CA TYR A 23 1.43 -21.10 9.29
C TYR A 23 2.85 -20.98 9.84
N VAL A 24 3.16 -19.81 10.40
CA VAL A 24 4.35 -19.52 11.20
C VAL A 24 3.92 -18.70 12.42
N PHE A 25 4.07 -19.27 13.61
CA PHE A 25 3.95 -18.55 14.86
C PHE A 25 5.35 -18.31 15.42
N LEU A 26 5.69 -17.04 15.59
CA LEU A 26 7.01 -16.59 15.97
C LEU A 26 6.91 -15.77 17.25
N MET A 27 7.72 -16.15 18.22
CA MET A 27 7.91 -15.45 19.47
C MET A 27 9.40 -15.13 19.57
N VAL A 28 9.80 -13.89 19.29
CA VAL A 28 11.22 -13.50 19.32
C VAL A 28 11.37 -12.03 19.70
N PRO A 29 12.31 -11.66 20.59
CA PRO A 29 12.47 -10.26 20.98
C PRO A 29 12.92 -9.41 19.80
N PHE A 30 13.99 -9.82 19.10
CA PHE A 30 14.53 -9.08 17.97
C PHE A 30 14.58 -9.96 16.72
N PHE A 31 14.24 -9.35 15.59
CA PHE A 31 14.50 -9.90 14.29
C PHE A 31 14.85 -8.78 13.32
N ASP A 32 15.67 -9.09 12.33
CA ASP A 32 16.07 -8.09 11.34
C ASP A 32 15.05 -7.93 10.20
N LYS A 33 15.33 -6.97 9.32
CA LYS A 33 14.53 -6.70 8.14
C LYS A 33 14.43 -7.91 7.19
N PHE A 34 15.46 -8.75 7.10
CA PHE A 34 15.47 -9.88 6.16
C PHE A 34 14.40 -10.91 6.54
N TYR A 35 14.30 -11.29 7.81
CA TYR A 35 13.23 -12.18 8.27
C TYR A 35 11.85 -11.52 8.18
N ALA A 36 11.76 -10.23 8.45
CA ALA A 36 10.53 -9.46 8.29
C ALA A 36 9.99 -9.50 6.84
N GLU A 37 10.86 -9.28 5.85
CA GLU A 37 10.52 -9.39 4.43
C GLU A 37 10.02 -10.78 4.09
N LYS A 38 10.69 -11.81 4.60
CA LYS A 38 10.29 -13.20 4.33
C LYS A 38 8.93 -13.56 4.92
N LEU A 39 8.65 -13.14 6.16
CA LEU A 39 7.34 -13.35 6.79
C LEU A 39 6.22 -12.66 6.01
N ILE A 40 6.47 -11.45 5.49
CA ILE A 40 5.51 -10.74 4.64
C ILE A 40 5.28 -11.48 3.31
N GLU A 41 6.34 -11.99 2.69
CA GLU A 41 6.25 -12.79 1.45
C GLU A 41 5.40 -14.05 1.67
N LEU A 42 5.65 -14.77 2.76
CA LEU A 42 4.86 -15.95 3.14
C LEU A 42 3.39 -15.58 3.38
N ALA A 43 3.12 -14.47 4.07
CA ALA A 43 1.76 -13.97 4.26
C ALA A 43 1.06 -13.64 2.93
N LYS A 44 1.76 -13.03 1.97
CA LYS A 44 1.24 -12.80 0.61
C LYS A 44 0.92 -14.10 -0.13
N ASN A 45 1.69 -15.15 0.13
CA ASN A 45 1.48 -16.50 -0.43
C ASN A 45 0.39 -17.30 0.32
N GLY A 46 -0.28 -16.69 1.31
CA GLY A 46 -1.42 -17.29 2.00
C GLY A 46 -1.09 -17.99 3.31
N VAL A 47 0.17 -17.97 3.75
CA VAL A 47 0.61 -18.52 5.04
C VAL A 47 0.11 -17.63 6.18
N GLU A 48 -0.42 -18.23 7.24
CA GLU A 48 -0.81 -17.48 8.44
C GLU A 48 0.39 -17.20 9.34
N ILE A 49 0.68 -15.93 9.57
CA ILE A 49 1.82 -15.47 10.35
C ILE A 49 1.31 -14.78 11.61
N LYS A 50 1.78 -15.24 12.78
CA LYS A 50 1.57 -14.57 14.07
C LYS A 50 2.91 -14.28 14.71
N VAL A 51 3.19 -13.03 15.03
CA VAL A 51 4.46 -12.60 15.62
C VAL A 51 4.20 -11.90 16.93
N ILE A 52 4.88 -12.34 17.99
CA ILE A 52 5.01 -11.63 19.26
C ILE A 52 6.47 -11.17 19.39
N THR A 53 6.69 -9.87 19.53
CA THR A 53 8.02 -9.26 19.50
C THR A 53 8.06 -7.98 20.31
N THR A 54 9.23 -7.32 20.46
CA THR A 54 9.32 -6.03 21.15
C THR A 54 9.13 -4.84 20.20
N THR A 55 8.56 -3.73 20.70
CA THR A 55 8.50 -2.43 20.02
C THR A 55 9.77 -1.58 20.22
N ASP A 56 10.85 -2.19 20.73
CA ASP A 56 12.13 -1.53 20.90
C ASP A 56 12.61 -0.92 19.56
N PRO A 57 13.07 0.35 19.54
CA PRO A 57 13.59 0.99 18.33
C PRO A 57 14.68 0.22 17.60
N ALA A 58 15.45 -0.61 18.30
CA ALA A 58 16.48 -1.47 17.71
C ALA A 58 15.91 -2.70 16.98
N ASN A 59 14.62 -3.02 17.16
CA ASN A 59 13.96 -4.11 16.45
C ASN A 59 13.55 -3.69 15.04
N GLU A 60 14.52 -3.70 14.14
CA GLU A 60 14.32 -3.31 12.73
C GLU A 60 13.19 -4.09 12.06
N GLY A 61 13.08 -5.39 12.35
CA GLY A 61 12.06 -6.25 11.76
C GLY A 61 10.65 -5.83 12.12
N TYR A 62 10.39 -5.53 13.39
CA TYR A 62 9.07 -5.03 13.84
C TYR A 62 8.71 -3.73 13.13
N HIS A 63 9.59 -2.73 13.17
CA HIS A 63 9.32 -1.43 12.55
C HIS A 63 9.18 -1.53 11.03
N PHE A 64 9.95 -2.41 10.39
CA PHE A 64 9.81 -2.69 8.97
C PHE A 64 8.44 -3.31 8.65
N MET A 65 7.98 -4.30 9.41
CA MET A 65 6.65 -4.90 9.21
C MET A 65 5.53 -3.89 9.40
N VAL A 66 5.55 -3.13 10.50
CA VAL A 66 4.56 -2.08 10.78
C VAL A 66 4.50 -1.07 9.63
N LYS A 67 5.67 -0.55 9.22
CA LYS A 67 5.77 0.37 8.09
C LYS A 67 5.23 -0.25 6.81
N ARG A 68 5.59 -1.50 6.50
CA ARG A 68 5.19 -2.16 5.27
C ARG A 68 3.68 -2.45 5.23
N ILE A 69 3.05 -2.72 6.37
CA ILE A 69 1.60 -2.89 6.50
C ILE A 69 0.87 -1.55 6.34
N LEU A 70 1.34 -0.49 6.99
CA LEU A 70 0.71 0.84 6.97
C LEU A 70 0.92 1.60 5.64
N GLU A 71 2.12 1.52 5.09
CA GLU A 71 2.58 2.35 3.97
C GLU A 71 2.66 1.58 2.65
N HIS A 72 2.18 0.33 2.58
CA HIS A 72 2.27 -0.48 1.35
C HIS A 72 1.77 0.31 0.15
N ARG A 73 2.69 0.59 -0.79
CA ARG A 73 2.43 1.29 -2.07
C ARG A 73 1.68 2.62 -1.93
N LYS A 74 1.73 3.26 -0.76
CA LYS A 74 1.08 4.56 -0.54
C LYS A 74 1.63 5.64 -1.48
N SER A 75 2.95 5.65 -1.69
CA SER A 75 3.60 6.57 -2.62
C SER A 75 3.13 6.38 -4.06
N GLU A 76 2.95 5.14 -4.52
CA GLU A 76 2.46 4.85 -5.88
C GLU A 76 1.00 5.32 -6.07
N VAL A 77 0.15 5.11 -5.06
CA VAL A 77 -1.23 5.61 -5.06
C VAL A 77 -1.26 7.13 -5.04
N ASP A 78 -0.44 7.77 -4.20
CA ASP A 78 -0.34 9.23 -4.09
C ASP A 78 0.17 9.87 -5.38
N GLU A 79 1.16 9.27 -6.04
CA GLU A 79 1.66 9.71 -7.34
C GLU A 79 0.60 9.56 -8.43
N SER A 80 -0.07 8.41 -8.50
CA SER A 80 -1.15 8.16 -9.44
C SER A 80 -2.31 9.15 -9.24
N TYR A 81 -2.66 9.45 -7.98
CA TYR A 81 -3.66 10.46 -7.63
C TYR A 81 -3.26 11.87 -8.07
N LYS A 82 -1.98 12.26 -7.89
CA LYS A 82 -1.47 13.56 -8.38
C LYS A 82 -1.60 13.68 -9.90
N VAL A 83 -1.25 12.62 -10.64
CA VAL A 83 -1.41 12.58 -12.11
C VAL A 83 -2.88 12.73 -12.49
N TYR A 84 -3.76 11.93 -11.88
CA TYR A 84 -5.21 12.01 -12.06
C TYR A 84 -5.75 13.43 -11.82
N LYS A 85 -5.44 14.03 -10.67
CA LYS A 85 -5.88 15.38 -10.29
C LYS A 85 -5.37 16.45 -11.26
N SER A 86 -4.12 16.34 -11.72
CA SER A 86 -3.54 17.28 -12.68
C SER A 86 -4.23 17.22 -14.05
N MET A 87 -4.60 16.01 -14.51
CA MET A 87 -5.34 15.85 -15.76
C MET A 87 -6.77 16.38 -15.64
N LEU A 88 -7.44 16.12 -14.52
CA LEU A 88 -8.79 16.61 -14.26
C LEU A 88 -8.84 18.15 -14.28
N ALA A 89 -7.89 18.80 -13.61
CA ALA A 89 -7.76 20.26 -13.61
C ALA A 89 -7.50 20.83 -15.02
N LYS A 90 -6.70 20.16 -15.86
CA LYS A 90 -6.49 20.56 -17.26
C LYS A 90 -7.76 20.42 -18.07
N TYR A 91 -8.52 19.35 -17.86
CA TYR A 91 -9.80 19.13 -18.55
C TYR A 91 -10.86 20.15 -18.13
N ASP A 92 -10.96 20.49 -16.85
CA ASP A 92 -11.90 21.52 -16.38
C ASP A 92 -11.59 22.88 -16.99
N LYS A 93 -10.30 23.24 -17.10
CA LYS A 93 -9.87 24.46 -17.81
C LYS A 93 -10.28 24.45 -19.29
N LEU A 94 -10.06 23.33 -20.00
CA LEU A 94 -10.46 23.19 -21.41
C LEU A 94 -11.99 23.20 -21.57
N ARG A 95 -12.72 22.62 -20.63
CA ARG A 95 -14.19 22.64 -20.61
C ARG A 95 -14.73 24.05 -20.40
N ALA A 96 -14.14 24.83 -19.50
CA ALA A 96 -14.48 26.24 -19.32
C ALA A 96 -14.22 27.05 -20.61
N LEU A 97 -13.09 26.80 -21.28
CA LEU A 97 -12.77 27.45 -22.56
C LEU A 97 -13.85 27.19 -23.62
N LYS A 98 -14.38 25.96 -23.69
CA LYS A 98 -15.47 25.60 -24.61
C LYS A 98 -16.75 26.43 -24.38
N ILE A 99 -17.02 26.87 -23.16
CA ILE A 99 -18.18 27.70 -22.83
C ILE A 99 -17.89 29.18 -23.12
N ILE A 100 -16.66 29.62 -22.85
CA ILE A 100 -16.26 31.02 -23.03
C ILE A 100 -16.14 31.40 -24.51
N LEU A 101 -15.61 30.51 -25.36
CA LEU A 101 -15.36 30.80 -26.78
C LEU A 101 -16.64 31.18 -27.57
N PRO A 102 -17.76 30.43 -27.47
CA PRO A 102 -19.02 30.78 -28.12
C PRO A 102 -19.61 32.10 -27.59
N VAL A 103 -19.44 32.39 -26.29
CA VAL A 103 -19.92 33.63 -25.69
C VAL A 103 -19.16 34.82 -26.25
N ILE A 104 -17.82 34.76 -26.30
CA ILE A 104 -16.98 35.80 -26.91
C ILE A 104 -17.33 35.96 -28.40
N SER A 105 -17.49 34.84 -29.12
CA SER A 105 -17.91 34.86 -30.52
C SER A 105 -19.26 35.54 -30.72
N GLY A 106 -20.24 35.28 -29.84
CA GLY A 106 -21.55 35.92 -29.89
C GLY A 106 -21.47 37.43 -29.66
N VAL A 107 -20.67 37.85 -28.67
CA VAL A 107 -20.43 39.28 -28.39
C VAL A 107 -19.76 39.97 -29.58
N LEU A 108 -18.73 39.35 -30.19
CA LEU A 108 -18.06 39.88 -31.37
C LEU A 108 -19.01 39.96 -32.57
N ALA A 109 -19.86 38.96 -32.80
CA ALA A 109 -20.84 38.98 -33.87
C ALA A 109 -21.83 40.15 -33.73
N VAL A 110 -22.29 40.45 -32.50
CA VAL A 110 -23.15 41.61 -32.22
C VAL A 110 -22.41 42.93 -32.49
N LEU A 111 -21.15 43.05 -32.07
CA LEU A 111 -20.34 44.25 -32.35
C LEU A 111 -20.12 44.47 -33.85
N PHE A 112 -19.80 43.40 -34.60
CA PHE A 112 -19.67 43.47 -36.05
C PHE A 112 -20.97 43.85 -36.74
N PHE A 113 -22.10 43.32 -36.26
CA PHE A 113 -23.42 43.70 -36.75
C PHE A 113 -23.70 45.20 -36.54
N MET A 114 -23.37 45.76 -35.37
CA MET A 114 -23.52 47.19 -35.11
C MET A 114 -22.62 48.05 -36.01
N LEU A 115 -21.36 47.64 -36.21
CA LEU A 115 -20.42 48.32 -37.12
C LEU A 115 -20.86 48.28 -38.59
N SER A 116 -21.54 47.21 -39.01
CA SER A 116 -22.02 47.02 -40.38
C SER A 116 -23.01 48.08 -40.84
N ILE A 117 -23.75 48.66 -39.89
CA ILE A 117 -24.69 49.77 -40.14
C ILE A 117 -23.94 50.97 -40.74
N TYR A 118 -22.67 51.15 -40.38
CA TYR A 118 -21.84 52.27 -40.82
C TYR A 118 -20.95 51.92 -42.03
N PHE A 119 -20.61 50.64 -42.22
CA PHE A 119 -19.70 50.18 -43.28
C PHE A 119 -20.18 48.88 -43.94
N THR A 120 -21.03 49.00 -44.96
CA THR A 120 -21.68 47.86 -45.64
C THR A 120 -20.69 46.91 -46.33
N SER A 121 -19.55 47.42 -46.82
CA SER A 121 -18.54 46.64 -47.54
C SER A 121 -17.73 45.70 -46.64
N LEU A 122 -17.57 46.01 -45.36
CA LEU A 122 -16.84 45.17 -44.39
C LEU A 122 -17.63 43.93 -43.97
N TYR A 123 -18.97 43.98 -44.08
CA TYR A 123 -19.86 42.92 -43.65
C TYR A 123 -19.75 41.65 -44.50
N LEU A 124 -19.67 41.81 -45.83
CA LEU A 124 -19.65 40.70 -46.79
C LEU A 124 -18.40 39.81 -46.67
N ILE A 125 -17.27 40.37 -46.23
CA ILE A 125 -16.00 39.65 -46.12
C ILE A 125 -15.71 39.21 -44.67
N GLY A 126 -16.11 40.03 -43.69
CA GLY A 126 -15.81 39.75 -42.27
C GLY A 126 -16.55 38.55 -41.68
N ILE A 127 -17.82 38.34 -42.05
CA ILE A 127 -18.63 37.23 -41.50
C ILE A 127 -18.15 35.85 -41.95
N PRO A 128 -17.88 35.59 -43.24
CA PRO A 128 -17.37 34.30 -43.67
C PRO A 128 -16.03 33.95 -43.04
N ILE A 129 -15.09 34.92 -43.01
CA ILE A 129 -13.75 34.71 -42.44
C ILE A 129 -13.83 34.41 -40.94
N SER A 130 -14.61 35.18 -40.18
CA SER A 130 -14.79 34.94 -38.74
C SER A 130 -15.43 33.58 -38.48
N SER A 131 -16.45 33.20 -39.26
CA SER A 131 -17.12 31.88 -39.16
C SER A 131 -16.16 30.72 -39.42
N ILE A 132 -15.27 30.84 -40.42
CA ILE A 132 -14.24 29.83 -40.73
C ILE A 132 -13.23 29.73 -39.58
N ILE A 133 -12.74 30.86 -39.05
CA ILE A 133 -11.79 30.88 -37.93
C ILE A 133 -12.42 30.23 -36.70
N ILE A 134 -13.66 30.59 -36.36
CA ILE A 134 -14.40 30.00 -35.24
C ILE A 134 -14.60 28.50 -35.47
N GLY A 135 -14.98 28.09 -36.68
CA GLY A 135 -15.16 26.69 -37.03
C GLY A 135 -13.89 25.87 -36.87
N LEU A 136 -12.74 26.37 -37.32
CA LEU A 136 -11.44 25.73 -37.15
C LEU A 136 -11.03 25.63 -35.68
N PHE A 137 -11.27 26.69 -34.90
CA PHE A 137 -10.94 26.71 -33.48
C PHE A 137 -11.80 25.72 -32.69
N LEU A 138 -13.11 25.71 -32.94
CA LEU A 138 -14.05 24.75 -32.34
C LEU A 138 -13.71 23.31 -32.75
N TYR A 139 -13.36 23.05 -34.02
CA TYR A 139 -12.98 21.72 -34.47
C TYR A 139 -11.72 21.20 -33.77
N LYS A 140 -10.68 22.03 -33.68
CA LYS A 140 -9.43 21.70 -32.98
C LYS A 140 -9.67 21.46 -31.49
N ASP A 141 -10.45 22.33 -30.84
CA ASP A 141 -10.78 22.21 -29.42
C ASP A 141 -11.64 20.96 -29.12
N LEU A 142 -12.58 20.61 -29.99
CA LEU A 142 -13.39 19.39 -29.84
C LEU A 142 -12.54 18.12 -29.94
N ASN A 143 -11.59 18.07 -30.88
CA ASN A 143 -10.67 16.93 -30.99
C ASN A 143 -9.73 16.85 -29.78
N LEU A 144 -9.21 17.97 -29.29
CA LEU A 144 -8.42 18.02 -28.06
C LEU A 144 -9.23 17.52 -26.86
N LEU A 145 -10.46 17.99 -26.68
CA LEU A 145 -11.34 17.56 -25.59
C LEU A 145 -11.67 16.07 -25.67
N LYS A 146 -11.89 15.52 -26.87
CA LYS A 146 -12.12 14.09 -27.07
C LYS A 146 -10.91 13.28 -26.62
N ASN A 147 -9.71 13.68 -27.04
CA ASN A 147 -8.46 13.01 -26.64
C ASN A 147 -8.21 13.11 -25.13
N TYR A 148 -8.43 14.28 -24.52
CA TYR A 148 -8.32 14.46 -23.07
C TYR A 148 -9.34 13.62 -22.30
N ARG A 149 -10.58 13.50 -22.80
CA ARG A 149 -11.60 12.65 -22.18
C ARG A 149 -11.18 11.19 -22.15
N ILE A 150 -10.65 10.68 -23.27
CA ILE A 150 -10.14 9.29 -23.37
C ILE A 150 -8.96 9.10 -22.40
N ASN A 151 -8.00 10.03 -22.40
CA ASN A 151 -6.84 9.95 -21.51
C ASN A 151 -7.24 9.98 -20.03
N ILE A 152 -8.20 10.84 -19.66
CA ILE A 152 -8.73 10.89 -18.29
C ILE A 152 -9.43 9.59 -17.93
N SER A 153 -10.24 9.00 -18.82
CA SER A 153 -10.87 7.71 -18.51
C SER A 153 -9.83 6.63 -18.25
N VAL A 154 -8.77 6.56 -19.06
CA VAL A 154 -7.69 5.58 -18.88
C VAL A 154 -6.93 5.82 -17.57
N VAL A 155 -6.56 7.07 -17.27
CA VAL A 155 -5.86 7.41 -16.02
C VAL A 155 -6.74 7.16 -14.79
N THR A 156 -8.03 7.47 -14.87
CA THR A 156 -9.00 7.21 -13.79
C THR A 156 -9.12 5.71 -13.54
N GLU A 157 -9.22 4.92 -14.60
CA GLU A 157 -9.32 3.47 -14.49
C GLU A 157 -8.04 2.85 -13.94
N ASN A 158 -6.87 3.31 -14.38
CA ASN A 158 -5.59 2.86 -13.84
C ASN A 158 -5.42 3.21 -12.36
N TYR A 159 -5.81 4.44 -11.97
CA TYR A 159 -5.80 4.85 -10.57
C TYR A 159 -6.71 3.97 -9.72
N ARG A 160 -7.96 3.74 -10.14
CA ARG A 160 -8.90 2.86 -9.43
C ARG A 160 -8.40 1.42 -9.34
N ARG A 161 -7.86 0.87 -10.43
CA ARG A 161 -7.30 -0.49 -10.45
C ARG A 161 -6.15 -0.61 -9.45
N LEU A 162 -5.24 0.37 -9.42
CA LEU A 162 -4.12 0.41 -8.48
C LEU A 162 -4.60 0.52 -7.04
N GLU A 163 -5.56 1.41 -6.77
CA GLU A 163 -6.17 1.59 -5.45
C GLU A 163 -6.84 0.30 -4.95
N ASP A 164 -7.62 -0.36 -5.80
CA ASP A 164 -8.28 -1.64 -5.50
C ASP A 164 -7.27 -2.78 -5.32
N GLU A 165 -6.17 -2.79 -6.07
CA GLU A 165 -5.09 -3.76 -5.92
C GLU A 165 -4.37 -3.58 -4.57
N VAL A 166 -3.95 -2.36 -4.25
CA VAL A 166 -3.31 -2.03 -2.96
C VAL A 166 -4.24 -2.34 -1.79
N LYS A 167 -5.53 -2.03 -1.92
CA LYS A 167 -6.53 -2.35 -0.91
C LYS A 167 -6.66 -3.85 -0.71
N ARG A 168 -6.77 -4.64 -1.79
CA ARG A 168 -6.84 -6.10 -1.71
C ARG A 168 -5.58 -6.70 -1.09
N GLU A 169 -4.40 -6.22 -1.48
CA GLU A 169 -3.14 -6.67 -0.88
C GLU A 169 -3.08 -6.38 0.63
N ARG A 170 -3.49 -5.18 1.05
CA ARG A 170 -3.55 -4.81 2.47
C ARG A 170 -4.56 -5.66 3.24
N GLU A 171 -5.75 -5.89 2.68
CA GLU A 171 -6.76 -6.76 3.30
C GLU A 171 -6.26 -8.21 3.40
N MET A 172 -5.57 -8.73 2.38
CA MET A 172 -4.96 -10.05 2.41
C MET A 172 -3.88 -10.13 3.51
N LEU A 173 -2.98 -9.16 3.55
CA LEU A 173 -1.94 -9.07 4.59
C LEU A 173 -2.57 -8.98 5.99
N CYS A 174 -3.56 -8.12 6.21
CA CYS A 174 -4.19 -7.97 7.53
C CYS A 174 -4.96 -9.21 8.01
N ARG A 175 -5.37 -10.11 7.10
CA ARG A 175 -6.01 -11.39 7.45
C ARG A 175 -5.01 -12.50 7.76
N ARG A 176 -3.77 -12.34 7.34
CA ARG A 176 -2.73 -13.38 7.41
C ARG A 176 -1.57 -13.01 8.31
N LEU A 177 -1.31 -11.73 8.53
CA LEU A 177 -0.18 -11.23 9.27
C LEU A 177 -0.66 -10.53 10.54
N TYR A 178 -0.40 -11.15 11.67
CA TYR A 178 -0.74 -10.62 12.98
C TYR A 178 0.53 -10.32 13.75
N LEU A 179 0.61 -9.13 14.33
CA LEU A 179 1.78 -8.64 15.04
C LEU A 179 1.34 -8.11 16.41
N ILE A 180 2.00 -8.57 17.46
CA ILE A 180 1.92 -8.02 18.81
C ILE A 180 3.30 -7.46 19.14
N GLY A 181 3.37 -6.14 19.27
CA GLY A 181 4.53 -5.44 19.80
C GLY A 181 4.39 -5.24 21.31
N LEU A 182 5.35 -5.75 22.07
CA LEU A 182 5.44 -5.57 23.52
C LEU A 182 6.36 -4.39 23.83
N PRO A 183 5.97 -3.47 24.72
CA PRO A 183 6.82 -2.36 25.10
C PRO A 183 8.03 -2.84 25.91
N GLN A 184 9.13 -2.09 25.84
CA GLN A 184 10.42 -2.47 26.42
C GLN A 184 10.40 -2.62 27.96
N ASP A 185 9.45 -1.96 28.63
CA ASP A 185 9.28 -1.95 30.08
C ASP A 185 8.55 -3.18 30.63
N GLU A 186 7.92 -3.98 29.76
CA GLU A 186 7.39 -5.29 30.12
C GLU A 186 8.52 -6.29 30.31
N LYS A 187 9.05 -6.33 31.54
CA LYS A 187 9.99 -7.31 32.12
C LYS A 187 10.44 -8.39 31.12
N TYR A 188 11.42 -8.02 30.29
CA TYR A 188 12.23 -8.87 29.43
C TYR A 188 11.48 -10.07 28.82
N PHE A 189 10.59 -9.79 27.87
CA PHE A 189 10.20 -10.80 26.90
C PHE A 189 11.47 -11.36 26.23
N SER A 190 11.86 -12.56 26.68
CA SER A 190 13.09 -13.26 26.29
C SER A 190 12.77 -14.58 25.60
N ALA A 191 11.47 -14.86 25.44
CA ALA A 191 10.99 -16.09 24.86
C ALA A 191 11.29 -16.11 23.37
N ARG A 192 11.83 -17.25 22.92
CA ARG A 192 12.37 -17.47 21.59
C ARG A 192 11.88 -18.82 21.10
N MET A 193 10.83 -18.77 20.31
CA MET A 193 10.12 -19.95 19.86
C MET A 193 9.57 -19.73 18.46
N ILE A 194 9.63 -20.78 17.66
CA ILE A 194 8.99 -20.86 16.37
C ILE A 194 8.11 -22.10 16.31
N ILE A 195 6.96 -21.95 15.68
CA ILE A 195 6.03 -23.03 15.37
C ILE A 195 5.66 -22.87 13.90
N SER A 196 5.84 -23.92 13.11
CA SER A 196 5.31 -24.00 11.75
C SER A 196 4.75 -25.38 11.48
N ASP A 197 4.22 -25.60 10.28
CA ASP A 197 3.77 -26.92 9.84
C ASP A 197 4.90 -27.96 9.75
N GLY A 198 6.16 -27.52 9.76
CA GLY A 198 7.33 -28.39 9.83
C GLY A 198 7.75 -28.82 11.23
N GLY A 199 7.15 -28.23 12.28
CA GLY A 199 7.46 -28.54 13.68
C GLY A 199 7.63 -27.29 14.55
N ALA A 200 8.08 -27.49 15.79
CA ALA A 200 8.29 -26.42 16.75
C ALA A 200 9.68 -26.49 17.38
N LYS A 201 10.32 -25.32 17.51
CA LYS A 201 11.66 -25.18 18.08
C LYS A 201 11.71 -24.02 19.06
N ILE A 202 12.48 -24.20 20.12
CA ILE A 202 12.95 -23.11 20.97
C ILE A 202 14.43 -22.88 20.71
N PHE A 203 14.87 -21.63 20.88
CA PHE A 203 16.22 -21.25 20.56
C PHE A 203 16.74 -20.12 21.44
N THR A 204 18.06 -19.92 21.50
CA THR A 204 18.67 -18.91 22.38
C THR A 204 19.02 -17.60 21.68
N MET A 205 19.09 -17.60 20.35
CA MET A 205 19.53 -16.47 19.53
C MET A 205 18.36 -15.58 19.07
N ASN A 206 18.62 -14.32 18.75
CA ASN A 206 17.67 -13.50 18.00
C ASN A 206 17.67 -13.89 16.52
N LEU A 207 16.63 -13.51 15.78
CA LEU A 207 16.57 -13.74 14.33
C LEU A 207 17.24 -12.58 13.60
N THR A 208 18.55 -12.45 13.77
CA THR A 208 19.38 -11.53 13.00
C THR A 208 20.40 -12.33 12.20
N ARG A 209 20.75 -11.89 10.99
CA ARG A 209 21.73 -12.57 10.14
C ARG A 209 23.04 -12.87 10.88
N ASP A 210 23.54 -11.90 11.64
CA ASP A 210 24.78 -12.04 12.41
C ASP A 210 24.66 -13.12 13.50
N GLU A 211 23.55 -13.16 14.25
CA GLU A 211 23.37 -14.19 15.28
C GLU A 211 23.13 -15.57 14.67
N ILE A 212 22.36 -15.65 13.59
CA ILE A 212 22.01 -16.92 12.93
C ILE A 212 23.24 -17.58 12.28
N ASP A 213 24.11 -16.81 11.63
CA ASP A 213 25.29 -17.32 10.94
C ASP A 213 26.51 -17.48 11.88
N GLU A 214 26.76 -16.50 12.75
CA GLU A 214 28.04 -16.40 13.47
C GLU A 214 27.99 -16.81 14.94
N SER A 215 26.81 -16.83 15.58
CA SER A 215 26.72 -17.13 17.00
C SER A 215 26.66 -18.63 17.29
N ILE A 216 27.23 -19.01 18.44
CA ILE A 216 26.98 -20.30 19.05
C ILE A 216 25.64 -20.20 19.78
N GLY A 217 24.69 -21.03 19.39
CA GLY A 217 23.40 -21.08 20.04
C GLY A 217 22.92 -22.50 20.29
N ILE A 218 21.75 -22.58 20.93
CA ILE A 218 21.06 -23.84 21.18
C ILE A 218 19.74 -23.78 20.44
N VAL A 219 19.41 -24.87 19.75
CA VAL A 219 18.09 -25.08 19.14
C VAL A 219 17.59 -26.43 19.60
N SER A 220 16.39 -26.46 20.17
CA SER A 220 15.77 -27.68 20.71
C SER A 220 14.41 -27.90 20.09
N ASP A 221 14.17 -29.13 19.65
CA ASP A 221 12.86 -29.56 19.18
C ASP A 221 11.92 -29.74 20.36
N ILE A 222 10.73 -29.17 20.25
CA ILE A 222 9.66 -29.30 21.25
C ILE A 222 8.41 -29.91 20.60
N PRO A 223 7.61 -30.69 21.35
CA PRO A 223 6.33 -31.16 20.84
C PRO A 223 5.45 -29.98 20.40
N ILE A 224 4.88 -30.08 19.19
CA ILE A 224 4.13 -28.97 18.58
C ILE A 224 2.92 -28.58 19.42
N GLU A 225 2.25 -29.55 20.04
CA GLU A 225 1.07 -29.33 20.88
C GLU A 225 1.41 -28.54 22.14
N VAL A 226 2.62 -28.75 22.68
CA VAL A 226 3.12 -27.98 23.83
C VAL A 226 3.45 -26.57 23.38
N ALA A 227 4.17 -26.41 22.27
CA ALA A 227 4.53 -25.10 21.72
C ALA A 227 3.30 -24.24 21.43
N GLU A 228 2.31 -24.80 20.74
CA GLU A 228 1.08 -24.11 20.36
C GLU A 228 0.29 -23.69 21.59
N ARG A 229 0.18 -24.54 22.60
CA ARG A 229 -0.49 -24.19 23.86
C ARG A 229 0.20 -23.00 24.53
N GLU A 230 1.52 -23.04 24.70
CA GLU A 230 2.26 -21.93 25.33
C GLU A 230 2.17 -20.64 24.50
N PHE A 231 2.21 -20.75 23.16
CA PHE A 231 2.02 -19.61 22.27
C PHE A 231 0.63 -19.01 22.41
N ILE A 232 -0.43 -19.83 22.42
CA ILE A 232 -1.82 -19.37 22.53
C ILE A 232 -2.07 -18.69 23.87
N ILE A 233 -1.56 -19.26 24.98
CA ILE A 233 -1.65 -18.64 26.31
C ILE A 233 -0.97 -17.27 26.28
N THR A 234 0.25 -17.20 25.76
CA THR A 234 1.01 -15.94 25.66
C THR A 234 0.32 -14.93 24.75
N TRP A 235 -0.20 -15.39 23.61
CA TRP A 235 -0.97 -14.58 22.67
C TRP A 235 -2.20 -13.97 23.34
N ALA A 236 -3.01 -14.78 24.04
CA ALA A 236 -4.21 -14.33 24.72
C ALA A 236 -3.91 -13.31 25.84
N LEU A 237 -2.78 -13.47 26.56
CA LEU A 237 -2.35 -12.51 27.58
C LEU A 237 -2.05 -11.12 26.99
N TYR A 238 -1.53 -11.08 25.77
CA TYR A 238 -1.14 -9.83 25.11
C TYR A 238 -2.12 -9.37 24.02
N GLU A 239 -3.18 -10.12 23.74
CA GLU A 239 -4.16 -9.78 22.70
C GLU A 239 -4.88 -8.46 22.98
N ASN A 240 -5.07 -8.11 24.25
CA ASN A 240 -5.61 -6.80 24.65
C ASN A 240 -4.64 -5.64 24.41
N LYS A 241 -3.35 -5.93 24.21
CA LYS A 241 -2.28 -4.96 23.86
C LYS A 241 -1.96 -4.96 22.37
N LYS A 242 -2.75 -5.69 21.57
CA LYS A 242 -2.58 -5.74 20.12
C LYS A 242 -2.61 -4.32 19.58
N ASP A 243 -1.56 -3.94 18.84
CA ASP A 243 -1.61 -2.74 18.02
C ASP A 243 -2.88 -2.84 17.17
N GLU A 244 -3.81 -1.88 17.34
CA GLU A 244 -5.03 -1.82 16.53
C GLU A 244 -4.72 -1.53 15.05
N LEU A 245 -3.47 -1.70 14.59
CA LEU A 245 -2.96 -1.44 13.24
C LEU A 245 -3.95 -1.86 12.15
N CYS A 246 -4.38 -3.12 12.15
CA CYS A 246 -5.33 -3.62 11.14
C CYS A 246 -6.78 -3.18 11.42
N LYS A 247 -7.19 -2.97 12.67
CA LYS A 247 -8.53 -2.44 12.98
C LYS A 247 -8.66 -0.99 12.54
N ASP A 248 -7.64 -0.17 12.76
CA ASP A 248 -7.61 1.24 12.36
C ASP A 248 -7.45 1.38 10.85
N LEU A 249 -6.67 0.51 10.20
CA LEU A 249 -6.62 0.43 8.73
C LEU A 249 -7.97 0.01 8.12
N LEU A 250 -8.65 -0.97 8.71
CA LEU A 250 -9.99 -1.42 8.26
C LEU A 250 -11.06 -0.35 8.53
N LYS A 251 -11.00 0.36 9.67
CA LYS A 251 -11.88 1.50 9.98
C LYS A 251 -11.64 2.68 9.03
N ALA A 252 -10.38 3.00 8.71
CA ALA A 252 -10.03 4.07 7.78
C ALA A 252 -10.56 3.79 6.36
N THR A 253 -10.39 2.55 5.88
CA THR A 253 -10.92 2.13 4.57
C THR A 253 -12.46 2.00 4.53
N ALA A 254 -13.11 1.78 5.68
CA ALA A 254 -14.57 1.80 5.78
C ALA A 254 -15.17 3.22 5.75
N LYS A 255 -14.47 4.20 6.34
CA LYS A 255 -14.96 5.59 6.45
C LYS A 255 -14.89 6.35 5.12
N GLU A 256 -13.96 5.99 4.23
CA GLU A 256 -13.87 6.55 2.87
C GLU A 256 -15.02 6.11 1.95
N LYS A 257 -15.70 4.99 2.22
CA LYS A 257 -16.89 4.57 1.44
C LYS A 257 -18.15 5.40 1.69
N THR A 258 -18.15 6.23 2.74
CA THR A 258 -19.31 7.02 3.17
C THR A 258 -19.22 8.51 2.80
N ARG A 259 -18.25 8.92 1.99
CA ARG A 259 -18.14 10.27 1.41
C ARG A 259 -18.22 10.22 -0.10
#